data_AF-A0A835QT92-F1
#
_entry.id   AF-A0A835QT92-F1
#
_cell.length_a   1.000
_cell.length_b   1.000
_cell.length_c   1.000
_cell.angle_alpha   90.00
_cell.angle_beta   90.00
_cell.angle_gamma   90.00
#
_symmetry.space_group_name_H-M   'P 1'
#
loop_
_entity.id
_entity.type
_entity.pdbx_description
1 polymer ?
#
loop_
_entity_poly.entity_id
_entity_poly.type
_entity_poly.pdbx_seq_one_letter_code
_entity_poly.pdbx_strand_id
1 'polypeptide(L)'
;MLNLDNLAKLGPQWWMVRVARVNRHEISDLLARAIARGFPDMEFKVYFPTILEKKKLKNGSYSEKLKPLFPGCLFLYCVLNKEVHDYIKECDGVGGFVGSKFGYKKRLINKPKPVSAEEMEKVFQRAKEQKQLHEENFISLEDSTNTNSKQDKRKSGDDPWASNVNHLAPGATIRVVSGPFSDYTGYLKDLDHTNEKATVGITLFGKESFVDLEVDQIAAETSRL
;
A
#
# COMPACT_ATOMS: atom_id res chain seq x y z
N MET A 1 -5.70 5.20 -31.10
CA MET A 1 -6.29 5.78 -29.88
C MET A 1 -6.78 4.65 -29.00
N LEU A 2 -6.61 4.76 -27.68
CA LEU A 2 -7.20 3.80 -26.75
C LEU A 2 -8.71 4.06 -26.72
N ASN A 3 -9.53 3.11 -27.16
CA ASN A 3 -10.98 3.26 -27.07
C ASN A 3 -11.43 2.94 -25.63
N LEU A 4 -11.43 3.99 -24.79
CA LEU A 4 -11.84 3.94 -23.38
C LEU A 4 -13.37 3.92 -23.23
N ASP A 5 -14.13 4.20 -24.29
CA ASP A 5 -15.60 4.27 -24.22
C ASP A 5 -16.24 2.90 -23.95
N ASN A 6 -15.53 1.82 -24.28
CA ASN A 6 -15.94 0.47 -23.88
C ASN A 6 -15.76 0.20 -22.38
N LEU A 7 -14.88 0.92 -21.68
CA LEU A 7 -14.78 0.83 -20.22
C LEU A 7 -15.96 1.54 -19.55
N ALA A 8 -16.43 2.66 -20.11
CA ALA A 8 -17.59 3.37 -19.59
C ALA A 8 -18.86 2.51 -19.60
N LYS A 9 -19.00 1.59 -20.58
CA LYS A 9 -20.11 0.63 -20.65
C LYS A 9 -20.14 -0.39 -19.51
N LEU A 10 -19.02 -0.60 -18.81
CA LEU A 10 -18.95 -1.47 -17.64
C LEU A 10 -19.58 -0.84 -16.40
N GLY A 11 -20.04 0.42 -16.51
CA GLY A 11 -20.56 1.18 -15.39
C GLY A 11 -19.45 1.58 -14.40
N PRO A 12 -19.85 1.96 -13.17
CA PRO A 12 -18.89 2.35 -12.14
C PRO A 12 -18.04 1.15 -11.71
N GLN A 13 -16.72 1.33 -11.73
CA GLN A 13 -15.74 0.31 -11.35
C GLN A 13 -14.72 0.90 -10.40
N TRP A 14 -14.05 0.04 -9.64
CA TRP A 14 -12.88 0.43 -8.86
C TRP A 14 -11.64 0.46 -9.77
N TRP A 15 -10.94 1.59 -9.74
CA TRP A 15 -9.72 1.84 -10.48
C TRP A 15 -8.59 2.12 -9.50
N MET A 16 -7.41 1.58 -9.80
CA MET A 16 -6.22 1.94 -9.07
C MET A 16 -5.47 3.08 -9.79
N VAL A 17 -5.19 4.14 -9.06
CA VAL A 17 -4.51 5.34 -9.52
C VAL A 17 -3.17 5.45 -8.79
N ARG A 18 -2.08 5.62 -9.54
CA ARG A 18 -0.77 5.92 -8.95
C ARG A 18 -0.72 7.38 -8.57
N VAL A 19 -0.26 7.65 -7.36
CA VAL A 19 -0.08 8.99 -6.83
C VAL A 19 1.34 9.19 -6.31
N ALA A 20 1.79 10.43 -6.24
CA ALA A 20 3.07 10.77 -5.64
C ALA A 20 3.12 10.29 -4.19
N ARG A 21 4.32 9.87 -3.75
CA ARG A 21 4.55 9.38 -2.38
C ARG A 21 4.65 10.50 -1.35
N VAL A 22 4.84 11.73 -1.82
CA VAL A 22 4.85 12.96 -1.01
C VAL A 22 3.43 13.52 -0.94
N ASN A 23 3.06 14.16 0.17
CA ASN A 23 1.75 14.83 0.38
C ASN A 23 0.51 13.94 0.13
N ARG A 24 0.58 12.68 0.58
CA ARG A 24 -0.38 11.62 0.22
C ARG A 24 -1.85 11.91 0.56
N HIS A 25 -2.11 12.52 1.72
CA HIS A 25 -3.47 12.93 2.13
C HIS A 25 -3.98 14.12 1.35
N GLU A 26 -3.10 15.08 1.07
CA GLU A 26 -3.47 16.27 0.31
C GLU A 26 -3.86 15.90 -1.12
N ILE A 27 -3.15 14.92 -1.73
CA ILE A 27 -3.46 14.44 -3.08
C ILE A 27 -4.82 13.76 -3.15
N SER A 28 -5.22 12.97 -2.14
CA SER A 28 -6.56 12.35 -2.15
C SER A 28 -7.67 13.40 -2.14
N ASP A 29 -7.50 14.43 -1.30
CA ASP A 29 -8.49 15.50 -1.16
C ASP A 29 -8.48 16.44 -2.37
N LEU A 30 -7.32 16.70 -2.95
CA LEU A 30 -7.18 17.48 -4.17
C LEU A 30 -7.81 16.76 -5.36
N LEU A 31 -7.56 15.45 -5.50
CA LEU A 31 -8.16 14.64 -6.55
C LEU A 31 -9.68 14.56 -6.41
N ALA A 32 -10.19 14.33 -5.20
CA ALA A 32 -11.64 14.31 -4.94
C ALA A 32 -12.29 15.65 -5.31
N ARG A 33 -11.69 16.77 -4.92
CA ARG A 33 -12.16 18.12 -5.29
C ARG A 33 -12.07 18.38 -6.78
N ALA A 34 -10.98 17.95 -7.43
CA ALA A 34 -10.78 18.13 -8.86
C ALA A 34 -11.85 17.38 -9.67
N ILE A 35 -12.17 16.13 -9.28
CA ILE A 35 -13.21 15.33 -9.92
C ILE A 35 -14.59 15.93 -9.68
N ALA A 36 -14.92 16.31 -8.43
CA ALA A 36 -16.20 16.96 -8.12
C ALA A 36 -16.43 18.25 -8.91
N ARG A 37 -15.36 19.02 -9.16
CA ARG A 37 -15.43 20.26 -9.96
C ARG A 37 -15.53 19.99 -11.45
N GLY A 38 -14.77 19.03 -11.97
CA GLY A 38 -14.74 18.71 -13.40
C GLY A 38 -15.95 17.93 -13.88
N PHE A 39 -16.52 17.09 -13.02
CA PHE A 39 -17.60 16.15 -13.33
C PHE A 39 -18.63 16.11 -12.19
N PRO A 40 -19.42 17.19 -11.98
CA PRO A 40 -20.31 17.34 -10.83
C PRO A 40 -21.43 16.29 -10.77
N ASP A 41 -21.91 15.82 -11.92
CA ASP A 41 -22.99 14.82 -12.01
C ASP A 41 -22.49 13.36 -11.96
N MET A 42 -21.17 13.16 -11.88
CA MET A 42 -20.58 11.82 -11.86
C MET A 42 -20.54 11.28 -10.43
N GLU A 43 -21.10 10.09 -10.22
CA GLU A 43 -20.89 9.36 -8.97
C GLU A 43 -19.43 8.89 -8.88
N PHE A 44 -18.73 9.28 -7.82
CA PHE A 44 -17.39 8.79 -7.55
C PHE A 44 -17.11 8.60 -6.05
N LYS A 45 -16.18 7.71 -5.72
CA LYS A 45 -15.66 7.53 -4.35
C LYS A 45 -14.14 7.43 -4.38
N VAL A 46 -13.46 8.23 -3.56
CA VAL A 46 -12.02 8.15 -3.37
C VAL A 46 -11.75 7.37 -2.09
N TYR A 47 -11.04 6.26 -2.21
CA TYR A 47 -10.61 5.44 -1.09
C TYR A 47 -9.09 5.41 -1.00
N PHE A 48 -8.59 5.90 0.12
CA PHE A 48 -7.18 5.89 0.43
C PHE A 48 -6.99 5.23 1.80
N PRO A 49 -6.64 3.93 1.84
CA PRO A 49 -6.53 3.21 3.11
C PRO A 49 -5.31 3.72 3.89
N THR A 50 -5.56 4.41 5.00
CA THR A 50 -4.53 4.98 5.89
C THR A 50 -4.73 4.51 7.32
N ILE A 51 -3.62 4.25 8.00
CA ILE A 51 -3.56 3.82 9.40
C ILE A 51 -2.78 4.86 10.20
N LEU A 52 -3.17 5.07 11.46
CA LEU A 52 -2.42 5.88 12.40
C LEU A 52 -1.27 5.05 12.99
N GLU A 53 -0.04 5.41 12.65
CA GLU A 53 1.17 4.81 13.22
C GLU A 53 1.58 5.66 14.44
N LYS A 54 1.47 5.08 15.65
CA LYS A 54 1.97 5.70 16.88
C LYS A 54 3.37 5.18 17.18
N LYS A 55 4.38 6.06 17.10
CA LYS A 55 5.76 5.72 17.50
C LYS A 55 6.10 6.38 18.83
N LYS A 56 6.59 5.59 19.80
CA LYS A 56 7.09 6.10 21.07
C LYS A 56 8.40 6.86 20.84
N LEU A 57 8.41 8.14 21.19
CA LEU A 57 9.59 9.00 21.12
C LEU A 57 10.51 8.73 22.32
N LYS A 58 11.78 9.12 22.19
CA LYS A 58 12.82 8.94 23.22
C LYS A 58 12.51 9.65 24.55
N ASN A 59 11.67 10.69 24.51
CA ASN A 59 11.20 11.44 25.67
C ASN A 59 9.98 10.79 26.37
N GLY A 60 9.50 9.64 25.88
CA GLY A 60 8.33 8.96 26.43
C GLY A 60 6.98 9.39 25.85
N SER A 61 6.91 10.45 25.03
CA SER A 61 5.67 10.85 24.35
C SER A 61 5.42 10.01 23.09
N TYR A 62 4.18 10.00 22.59
CA TYR A 62 3.83 9.29 21.35
C TYR A 62 3.73 10.27 20.18
N SER A 63 4.32 9.92 19.02
CA SER A 63 4.10 10.60 17.75
C SER A 63 3.08 9.82 16.95
N GLU A 64 1.94 10.44 16.62
CA GLU A 64 0.93 9.84 15.75
C GLU A 64 1.10 10.37 14.33
N LYS A 65 1.32 9.48 13.35
CA LYS A 65 1.45 9.85 11.93
C LYS A 65 0.57 8.96 11.08
N LEU A 66 -0.15 9.56 10.13
CA LEU A 66 -0.95 8.80 9.16
C LEU A 66 -0.01 8.13 8.14
N LYS A 67 -0.03 6.80 8.11
CA LYS A 67 0.71 5.95 7.19
C LYS A 67 -0.25 5.22 6.25
N PRO A 68 -0.17 5.46 4.94
CA PRO A 68 -0.94 4.73 3.94
C PRO A 68 -0.59 3.24 3.91
N LEU A 69 -1.63 2.43 3.86
CA LEU A 69 -1.56 0.98 3.71
C LEU A 69 -0.91 0.59 2.38
N PHE A 70 -1.21 1.34 1.31
CA PHE A 70 -0.64 1.14 -0.03
C PHE A 70 0.07 2.42 -0.51
N PRO A 71 1.39 2.58 -0.26
CA PRO A 71 2.11 3.78 -0.63
C PRO A 71 2.10 4.04 -2.14
N GLY A 72 1.65 5.23 -2.53
CA GLY A 72 1.58 5.63 -3.93
C GLY A 72 0.40 5.04 -4.71
N CYS A 73 -0.55 4.40 -4.03
CA CYS A 73 -1.77 3.85 -4.64
C CYS A 73 -3.03 4.46 -4.01
N LEU A 74 -3.93 4.92 -4.85
CA LEU A 74 -5.26 5.43 -4.50
C LEU A 74 -6.30 4.61 -5.26
N PHE A 75 -7.43 4.31 -4.61
CA PHE A 75 -8.55 3.61 -5.23
C PHE A 75 -9.67 4.59 -5.55
N LEU A 76 -10.10 4.62 -6.81
CA LEU A 76 -11.15 5.50 -7.30
C LEU A 76 -12.29 4.63 -7.83
N TYR A 77 -13.47 4.77 -7.25
CA TYR A 77 -14.70 4.23 -7.80
C TYR A 77 -15.32 5.28 -8.72
N CYS A 78 -15.43 5.03 -10.02
CA CYS A 78 -16.16 5.89 -10.96
C CYS A 78 -16.42 5.18 -12.29
N VAL A 79 -17.26 5.78 -13.14
CA VAL A 79 -17.29 5.44 -14.57
C VAL A 79 -16.06 6.06 -15.23
N LEU A 80 -15.31 5.28 -16.03
CA LEU A 80 -14.09 5.76 -16.68
C LEU A 80 -14.29 5.84 -18.20
N ASN A 81 -14.42 7.07 -18.70
CA ASN A 81 -14.39 7.39 -20.12
C ASN A 81 -13.05 8.08 -20.48
N LYS A 82 -12.87 8.43 -21.75
CA LYS A 82 -11.63 9.10 -22.21
C LYS A 82 -11.40 10.44 -21.50
N GLU A 83 -12.45 11.25 -21.34
CA GLU A 83 -12.35 12.59 -20.77
C GLU A 83 -11.96 12.57 -19.29
N VAL A 84 -12.65 11.76 -18.48
CA VAL A 84 -12.34 11.53 -17.06
C VAL A 84 -10.94 10.96 -16.89
N HIS A 85 -10.56 10.00 -17.74
CA HIS A 85 -9.22 9.42 -17.71
C HIS A 85 -8.12 10.47 -17.96
N ASP A 86 -8.26 11.27 -19.02
CA ASP A 86 -7.28 12.27 -19.41
C ASP A 86 -7.21 13.38 -18.35
N TYR A 87 -8.36 13.84 -17.85
CA TYR A 87 -8.45 14.84 -16.78
C TYR A 87 -7.77 14.40 -15.47
N ILE A 88 -8.02 13.17 -15.02
CA ILE A 88 -7.40 12.65 -13.78
C ILE A 88 -5.88 12.55 -13.94
N LYS A 89 -5.40 12.20 -15.14
CA LYS A 89 -3.96 12.08 -15.41
C LYS A 89 -3.25 13.45 -15.43
N GLU A 90 -3.97 14.52 -15.73
CA GLU A 90 -3.48 15.89 -15.70
C GLU A 90 -3.47 16.50 -14.29
N CYS A 91 -4.11 15.86 -13.30
CA CYS A 91 -4.10 16.33 -11.92
C CYS A 91 -2.71 16.22 -11.29
N ASP A 92 -2.33 17.24 -10.52
CA ASP A 92 -1.04 17.28 -9.83
C ASP A 92 -0.86 16.10 -8.88
N GLY A 93 0.32 15.50 -8.92
CA GLY A 93 0.65 14.33 -8.11
C GLY A 93 0.06 13.02 -8.61
N VAL A 94 -0.69 12.98 -9.73
CA VAL A 94 -1.19 11.74 -10.33
C VAL A 94 -0.19 11.18 -11.35
N GLY A 95 0.29 9.96 -11.08
CA GLY A 95 1.16 9.19 -11.99
C GLY A 95 0.40 8.37 -13.04
N GLY A 96 -0.93 8.41 -13.00
CA GLY A 96 -1.85 7.73 -13.92
C GLY A 96 -2.34 6.38 -13.42
N PHE A 97 -3.28 5.79 -14.17
CA PHE A 97 -3.94 4.54 -13.79
C PHE A 97 -3.00 3.33 -13.79
N VAL A 98 -3.41 2.27 -13.12
CA VAL A 98 -2.80 0.94 -13.18
C VAL A 98 -3.61 0.06 -14.13
N GLY A 99 -2.93 -0.79 -14.90
CA GLY A 99 -3.58 -1.72 -15.84
C GLY A 99 -2.66 -2.26 -16.93
N SER A 100 -3.19 -2.93 -17.95
CA SER A 100 -2.35 -3.66 -18.91
C SER A 100 -1.61 -2.72 -19.86
N LYS A 101 -0.33 -3.02 -20.16
CA LYS A 101 0.41 -2.33 -21.22
C LYS A 101 -0.18 -2.73 -22.58
N PHE A 102 -0.70 -1.75 -23.33
CA PHE A 102 -1.36 -1.96 -24.61
C PHE A 102 -0.64 -1.16 -25.71
N GLY A 103 -0.24 -1.82 -26.80
CA GLY A 103 0.44 -1.20 -27.94
C GLY A 103 1.80 -1.84 -28.27
N TYR A 104 2.36 -1.46 -29.41
CA TYR A 104 3.67 -1.93 -29.88
C TYR A 104 4.82 -1.22 -29.13
N LYS A 105 6.00 -1.85 -29.03
CA LYS A 105 7.16 -1.42 -28.21
C LYS A 105 7.48 0.09 -28.20
N LYS A 106 7.20 0.85 -29.27
CA LYS A 106 7.43 2.31 -29.35
C LYS A 106 6.28 3.21 -28.85
N ARG A 107 5.07 2.67 -28.61
CA ARG A 107 3.87 3.40 -28.18
C ARG A 107 3.03 2.56 -27.21
N LEU A 108 3.64 2.14 -26.10
CA LEU A 108 2.95 1.43 -25.02
C LEU A 108 2.07 2.42 -24.26
N ILE A 109 0.75 2.27 -24.40
CA ILE A 109 -0.24 3.03 -23.65
C ILE A 109 -0.72 2.13 -22.52
N ASN A 110 -0.76 2.67 -21.30
CA ASN A 110 -1.26 1.91 -20.17
C ASN A 110 -2.80 1.96 -20.19
N LYS A 111 -3.45 0.83 -20.47
CA LYS A 111 -4.91 0.72 -20.42
C LYS A 111 -5.34 0.49 -18.98
N PRO A 112 -6.16 1.36 -18.38
CA PRO A 112 -6.71 1.14 -17.05
C PRO A 112 -7.37 -0.24 -16.96
N LYS A 113 -7.08 -0.98 -15.91
CA LYS A 113 -7.72 -2.26 -15.62
C LYS A 113 -8.58 -2.07 -14.36
N PRO A 114 -9.87 -2.44 -14.39
CA PRO A 114 -10.69 -2.39 -13.20
C PRO A 114 -10.16 -3.40 -12.18
N VAL A 115 -10.17 -3.02 -10.91
CA VAL A 115 -9.89 -3.91 -9.78
C VAL A 115 -11.12 -4.78 -9.55
N SER A 116 -10.92 -6.09 -9.41
CA SER A 116 -12.07 -6.98 -9.17
C SER A 116 -12.69 -6.73 -7.79
N ALA A 117 -13.98 -7.05 -7.63
CA ALA A 117 -14.64 -6.93 -6.34
C ALA A 117 -13.93 -7.75 -5.24
N GLU A 118 -13.47 -8.96 -5.58
CA GLU A 118 -12.72 -9.82 -4.67
C GLU A 118 -11.37 -9.21 -4.24
N GLU A 119 -10.66 -8.56 -5.18
CA GLU A 119 -9.40 -7.88 -4.89
C GLU A 119 -9.64 -6.65 -4.00
N MET A 120 -10.69 -5.87 -4.26
CA MET A 120 -11.07 -4.74 -3.43
C MET A 120 -11.51 -5.16 -2.02
N GLU A 121 -12.24 -6.26 -1.90
CA GLU A 121 -12.64 -6.79 -0.59
C GLU A 121 -11.41 -7.18 0.23
N LYS A 122 -10.40 -7.83 -0.39
CA LYS A 122 -9.13 -8.11 0.28
C LYS A 122 -8.40 -6.84 0.73
N VAL A 123 -8.48 -5.76 -0.05
CA VAL A 123 -7.93 -4.45 0.33
C VAL A 123 -8.67 -3.88 1.54
N PHE A 124 -10.01 -3.89 1.52
CA PHE A 124 -10.82 -3.38 2.62
C PHE A 124 -10.61 -4.20 3.90
N GLN A 125 -10.60 -5.52 3.78
CA GLN A 125 -10.40 -6.43 4.90
C GLN A 125 -9.03 -6.22 5.55
N ARG A 126 -7.95 -6.14 4.75
CA ARG A 126 -6.62 -5.81 5.29
C ARG A 126 -6.57 -4.44 5.92
N ALA A 127 -7.22 -3.44 5.33
CA ALA A 127 -7.28 -2.11 5.93
C ALA A 127 -8.00 -2.12 7.28
N LYS A 128 -9.05 -2.93 7.42
CA LYS A 128 -9.81 -3.11 8.67
C LYS A 128 -8.99 -3.85 9.72
N GLU A 129 -8.40 -4.98 9.36
CA GLU A 129 -7.55 -5.78 10.26
C GLU A 129 -6.36 -4.97 10.78
N GLN A 130 -5.68 -4.24 9.90
CA GLN A 130 -4.54 -3.44 10.30
C GLN A 130 -4.94 -2.26 11.20
N LYS A 131 -6.11 -1.65 10.97
CA LYS A 131 -6.66 -0.64 11.90
C LYS A 131 -6.98 -1.25 13.27
N GLN A 132 -7.64 -2.41 13.29
CA GLN A 132 -8.02 -3.11 14.52
C GLN A 132 -6.78 -3.53 15.33
N LEU A 133 -5.80 -4.17 14.68
CA LEU A 133 -4.54 -4.56 15.32
C LEU A 133 -3.80 -3.37 15.90
N HIS A 134 -3.77 -2.23 15.21
CA HIS A 134 -3.14 -1.02 15.73
C HIS A 134 -3.89 -0.44 16.93
N GLU A 135 -5.22 -0.50 16.93
CA GLU A 135 -6.07 -0.04 18.03
C GLU A 135 -5.92 -0.93 19.28
N GLU A 136 -5.91 -2.25 19.12
CA GLU A 136 -5.70 -3.20 20.23
C GLU A 136 -4.28 -3.11 20.84
N ASN A 137 -3.26 -2.99 19.98
CA ASN A 137 -1.89 -2.74 20.42
C ASN A 137 -1.76 -1.42 21.18
N PHE A 138 -2.57 -0.42 20.85
CA PHE A 138 -2.58 0.84 21.59
C PHE A 138 -3.20 0.68 22.99
N ILE A 139 -4.36 0.04 23.11
CA ILE A 139 -5.06 -0.18 24.39
C ILE A 139 -4.16 -0.94 25.38
N SER A 140 -3.52 -2.03 24.92
CA SER A 140 -2.59 -2.81 25.74
C SER A 140 -1.35 -2.03 26.22
N LEU A 141 -0.86 -1.07 25.43
CA LEU A 141 0.24 -0.19 25.83
C LEU A 141 -0.19 0.82 26.91
N GLU A 142 -1.43 1.29 26.89
CA GLU A 142 -1.98 2.19 27.91
C GLU A 142 -2.25 1.45 29.22
N ASP A 143 -2.83 0.24 29.17
CA ASP A 143 -3.11 -0.57 30.36
C ASP A 143 -1.82 -0.94 31.12
N SER A 144 -0.72 -1.13 30.39
CA SER A 144 0.61 -1.39 30.97
C SER A 144 1.22 -0.20 31.72
N THR A 145 0.66 1.01 31.58
CA THR A 145 1.16 2.22 32.28
C THR A 145 0.55 2.44 33.66
N ASN A 146 -0.44 1.62 34.06
CA ASN A 146 -1.07 1.74 35.38
C ASN A 146 -1.05 0.42 36.16
N THR A 147 0.14 -0.14 36.40
CA THR A 147 0.43 -0.92 37.61
C THR A 147 1.95 -1.03 37.81
N ASN A 148 2.44 -0.45 38.91
CA ASN A 148 3.76 -0.77 39.43
C ASN A 148 3.73 -2.22 39.96
N SER A 149 4.32 -3.16 39.24
CA SER A 149 4.79 -4.42 39.83
C SER A 149 5.97 -4.99 39.05
N LYS A 150 7.12 -5.06 39.74
CA LYS A 150 8.25 -5.93 39.43
C LYS A 150 7.75 -7.35 39.17
N GLN A 151 8.06 -7.94 38.01
CA GLN A 151 8.53 -9.33 37.97
C GLN A 151 9.19 -9.75 36.65
N ASP A 152 10.39 -10.30 36.81
CA ASP A 152 11.07 -11.37 36.08
C ASP A 152 11.01 -11.48 34.55
N LYS A 153 12.20 -11.25 33.97
CA LYS A 153 12.68 -11.94 32.77
C LYS A 153 12.54 -13.46 32.94
N ARG A 154 11.65 -14.08 32.17
CA ARG A 154 11.75 -15.51 31.83
C ARG A 154 12.06 -15.65 30.34
N LYS A 155 13.25 -16.18 30.07
CA LYS A 155 13.68 -16.73 28.79
C LYS A 155 13.11 -18.15 28.68
N SER A 156 12.42 -18.44 27.58
CA SER A 156 12.15 -19.76 26.98
C SER A 156 11.01 -19.58 25.97
N GLY A 157 11.04 -20.02 24.71
CA GLY A 157 11.99 -20.81 23.94
C GLY A 157 11.39 -21.00 22.53
N ASP A 158 12.26 -20.87 21.53
CA ASP A 158 12.33 -21.60 20.26
C ASP A 158 11.10 -21.64 19.31
N ASP A 159 10.89 -20.56 18.56
CA ASP A 159 10.23 -20.63 17.25
C ASP A 159 11.21 -21.18 16.20
N PRO A 160 10.91 -22.28 15.47
CA PRO A 160 11.88 -22.95 14.58
C PRO A 160 12.21 -22.24 13.26
N TRP A 161 12.08 -20.92 13.17
CA TRP A 161 12.42 -20.16 11.94
C TRP A 161 13.58 -19.18 12.12
N ALA A 162 14.18 -19.09 13.31
CA ALA A 162 15.36 -18.26 13.55
C ALA A 162 16.67 -18.87 13.01
N SER A 163 16.71 -19.24 11.74
CA SER A 163 17.95 -19.57 11.04
C SER A 163 17.74 -19.60 9.53
N ASN A 164 17.72 -18.40 8.94
CA ASN A 164 18.35 -18.10 7.65
C ASN A 164 18.31 -16.58 7.41
N VAL A 165 19.00 -15.82 8.27
CA VAL A 165 19.44 -14.46 7.94
C VAL A 165 20.66 -14.57 7.01
N ASN A 166 20.51 -15.29 5.91
CA ASN A 166 21.58 -15.51 4.94
C ASN A 166 21.14 -14.96 3.59
N HIS A 167 21.67 -13.77 3.30
CA HIS A 167 21.60 -12.99 2.07
C HIS A 167 20.24 -12.40 1.64
N LEU A 168 19.79 -11.39 2.39
CA LEU A 168 19.03 -10.28 1.82
C LEU A 168 19.98 -9.42 0.99
N ALA A 169 20.16 -9.76 -0.29
CA ALA A 169 20.90 -8.95 -1.25
C ALA A 169 19.93 -8.32 -2.27
N PRO A 170 20.22 -7.12 -2.81
CA PRO A 170 19.46 -6.58 -3.92
C PRO A 170 19.30 -7.59 -5.06
N GLY A 171 18.06 -7.83 -5.48
CA GLY A 171 17.66 -8.85 -6.46
C GLY A 171 17.14 -10.16 -5.87
N ALA A 172 17.26 -10.39 -4.55
CA ALA A 172 16.74 -11.59 -3.90
C ALA A 172 15.20 -11.60 -3.87
N THR A 173 14.60 -12.79 -4.03
CA THR A 173 13.18 -13.01 -3.77
C THR A 173 12.94 -12.98 -2.28
N ILE A 174 11.99 -12.15 -1.86
CA ILE A 174 11.63 -11.99 -0.45
C ILE A 174 10.12 -12.17 -0.29
N ARG A 175 9.72 -12.63 0.88
CA ARG A 175 8.35 -12.62 1.35
C ARG A 175 8.23 -11.62 2.49
N VAL A 176 7.18 -10.81 2.46
CA VAL A 176 6.85 -9.92 3.56
C VAL A 176 6.20 -10.76 4.67
N VAL A 177 6.80 -10.74 5.86
CA VAL A 177 6.37 -11.55 7.00
C VAL A 177 5.50 -10.78 7.99
N SER A 178 5.54 -9.45 7.98
CA SER A 178 4.76 -8.63 8.90
C SER A 178 4.30 -7.30 8.28
N GLY A 179 3.32 -6.68 8.92
CA GLY A 179 2.71 -5.44 8.45
C GLY A 179 1.65 -5.64 7.36
N PRO A 180 1.22 -4.56 6.69
CA PRO A 180 0.04 -4.57 5.82
C PRO A 180 0.21 -5.31 4.50
N PHE A 181 1.46 -5.67 4.18
CA PHE A 181 1.83 -6.45 3.01
C PHE A 181 2.19 -7.89 3.35
N SER A 182 1.87 -8.40 4.55
CA SER A 182 2.14 -9.79 4.90
C SER A 182 1.63 -10.76 3.83
N ASP A 183 2.39 -11.83 3.64
CA ASP A 183 2.16 -12.91 2.67
C ASP A 183 2.34 -12.52 1.20
N TYR A 184 2.64 -11.25 0.91
CA TYR A 184 3.08 -10.88 -0.43
C TYR A 184 4.53 -11.29 -0.67
N THR A 185 4.77 -11.81 -1.87
CA THR A 185 6.09 -12.11 -2.39
C THR A 185 6.53 -11.03 -3.37
N GLY A 186 7.84 -10.84 -3.44
CA GLY A 186 8.44 -9.78 -4.24
C GLY A 186 9.95 -9.97 -4.35
N TYR A 187 10.63 -8.92 -4.76
CA TYR A 187 12.08 -8.89 -4.76
C TYR A 187 12.62 -7.66 -4.04
N LEU A 188 13.78 -7.82 -3.41
CA LEU A 188 14.48 -6.74 -2.75
C LEU A 188 15.13 -5.85 -3.82
N LYS A 189 14.71 -4.58 -3.94
CA LYS A 189 15.31 -3.64 -4.90
C LYS A 189 16.55 -2.97 -4.32
N ASP A 190 16.42 -2.48 -3.10
CA ASP A 190 17.47 -1.74 -2.41
C ASP A 190 17.40 -2.00 -0.91
N LEU A 191 18.55 -1.98 -0.24
CA LEU A 191 18.68 -2.28 1.18
C LEU A 191 19.60 -1.25 1.84
N ASP A 192 18.98 -0.40 2.65
CA ASP A 192 19.69 0.56 3.49
C ASP A 192 19.91 -0.04 4.88
N HIS A 193 21.09 -0.61 5.08
CA HIS A 193 21.54 -1.15 6.35
C HIS A 193 21.72 -0.09 7.45
N THR A 194 21.84 1.19 7.10
CA THR A 194 22.06 2.27 8.07
C THR A 194 20.77 2.67 8.75
N ASN A 195 19.68 2.73 7.98
CA ASN A 195 18.35 3.10 8.47
C ASN A 195 17.42 1.91 8.71
N GLU A 196 17.92 0.68 8.56
CA GLU A 196 17.15 -0.58 8.65
C GLU A 196 15.91 -0.57 7.75
N LYS A 197 16.05 -0.01 6.54
CA LYS A 197 14.97 0.09 5.55
C LYS A 197 15.30 -0.66 4.27
N ALA A 198 14.29 -1.29 3.69
CA ALA A 198 14.36 -2.02 2.45
C ALA A 198 13.31 -1.50 1.48
N THR A 199 13.70 -1.20 0.24
CA THR A 199 12.74 -0.97 -0.84
C THR A 199 12.48 -2.30 -1.54
N VAL A 200 11.23 -2.76 -1.51
CA VAL A 200 10.80 -4.05 -2.05
C VAL A 200 9.86 -3.83 -3.24
N GLY A 201 10.10 -4.52 -4.34
CA GLY A 201 9.16 -4.64 -5.45
C GLY A 201 8.16 -5.77 -5.19
N ILE A 202 6.92 -5.44 -4.84
CA ILE A 202 5.84 -6.39 -4.56
C ILE A 202 4.87 -6.42 -5.74
N THR A 203 4.37 -7.59 -6.12
CA THR A 203 3.30 -7.67 -7.13
C THR A 203 1.93 -7.48 -6.48
N LEU A 204 1.32 -6.32 -6.72
CA LEU A 204 -0.03 -5.96 -6.29
C LEU A 204 -0.93 -5.83 -7.52
N PHE A 205 -2.06 -6.53 -7.57
CA PHE A 205 -3.05 -6.43 -8.66
C PHE A 205 -2.46 -6.72 -10.07
N GLY A 206 -1.54 -7.69 -10.14
CA GLY A 206 -0.83 -8.05 -11.38
C GLY A 206 0.19 -7.00 -11.86
N LYS A 207 0.56 -6.05 -11.00
CA LYS A 207 1.53 -5.01 -11.27
C LYS A 207 2.53 -4.87 -10.14
N GLU A 208 3.76 -4.66 -10.53
CA GLU A 208 4.86 -4.40 -9.61
C GLU A 208 4.73 -3.01 -8.98
N SER A 209 4.74 -2.97 -7.65
CA SER A 209 4.68 -1.77 -6.82
C SER A 209 5.85 -1.77 -5.85
N PHE A 210 6.58 -0.67 -5.79
CA PHE A 210 7.69 -0.53 -4.84
C PHE A 210 7.19 -0.06 -3.48
N VAL A 211 7.62 -0.67 -2.40
CA VAL A 211 7.22 -0.29 -1.03
C VAL A 211 8.46 -0.22 -0.18
N ASP A 212 8.54 0.79 0.69
CA ASP A 212 9.60 0.89 1.69
C ASP A 212 9.12 0.20 2.96
N LEU A 213 9.83 -0.85 3.36
CA LEU A 213 9.56 -1.70 4.52
C LEU A 213 10.76 -1.68 5.48
N GLU A 214 10.53 -2.04 6.73
CA GLU A 214 11.62 -2.26 7.70
C GLU A 214 12.21 -3.66 7.46
N VAL A 215 13.52 -3.84 7.70
CA VAL A 215 14.25 -5.09 7.37
C VAL A 215 13.73 -6.30 8.14
N ASP A 216 13.15 -6.08 9.32
CA ASP A 216 12.47 -7.08 10.14
C ASP A 216 11.13 -7.57 9.55
N GLN A 217 10.53 -6.80 8.64
CA GLN A 217 9.26 -7.14 7.98
C GLN A 217 9.44 -8.06 6.78
N ILE A 218 10.67 -8.37 6.39
CA ILE A 218 10.98 -9.16 5.20
C ILE A 218 11.81 -10.40 5.55
N ALA A 219 11.52 -11.50 4.87
CA ALA A 219 12.30 -12.73 4.95
C ALA A 219 12.69 -13.19 3.55
N ALA A 220 13.89 -13.76 3.42
CA ALA A 220 14.31 -14.38 2.17
C ALA A 220 13.39 -15.57 1.84
N GLU A 221 12.84 -15.59 0.64
CA GLU A 221 12.03 -16.71 0.16
C GLU A 221 12.95 -17.70 -0.55
N THR A 222 13.49 -18.66 0.21
CA THR A 222 14.18 -19.80 -0.39
C THR A 222 13.16 -20.73 -1.00
N SER A 223 13.15 -20.87 -2.33
CA SER A 223 12.45 -21.95 -3.01
C SER A 223 13.01 -23.28 -2.51
N ARG A 224 12.26 -23.99 -1.66
CA ARG A 224 12.52 -25.41 -1.41
C ARG A 224 12.10 -26.17 -2.67
N LEU A 225 13.09 -26.66 -3.42
CA LEU A 225 12.92 -27.72 -4.41
C LEU A 225 12.53 -29.03 -3.73
#